data_AF-A0A6I3XP45-F1
#
_entry.id   AF-A0A6I3XP45-F1
#
_cell.length_a   1.000
_cell.length_b   1.000
_cell.length_c   1.000
_cell.angle_alpha   90.00
_cell.angle_beta   90.00
_cell.angle_gamma   90.00
#
_symmetry.space_group_name_H-M   'P 1'
#
loop_
_entity.id
_entity.type
_entity.pdbx_description
1 polymer ?
#
loop_
_entity_poly.entity_id
_entity_poly.type
_entity_poly.pdbx_seq_one_letter_code
_entity_poly.pdbx_strand_id
1 'polypeptide(L)'
;MEDKFRSFAENLRSILSDRADQLVDCKVRLMEQEIGDGWRCFYTQEVLLKAYLPPPLINELGRRYEEEKIRQEIWREPGQFESGYKSVFLEEFFTQREKFADYRNYLDVGILDTAITTAADPYDRTANTVMLQRLEAQNAHFKFEASALVDEWYIEATARASLTPPLSVWDIEQPPLVRTADVPLVRDAAYWRAVHPVKQRIALVDVEYSAHTKPDWNLRLMAELAPDFPYYAALSTTKRLVFVQQGEGAFAWALMVDKTDGSPTYRYPPQLILIDRRQTKKLKDEHILFKNVIGKHFISYTNGPRCMEAELLFHLPRSRRLIEFYAPFLEEAMRYASQSGQ
;
A
#
# COMPACT_ATOMS: atom_id res chain seq x y z
N MET A 1 -21.54 8.77 26.12
CA MET A 1 -20.53 7.73 25.82
C MET A 1 -20.00 7.91 24.41
N GLU A 2 -20.87 8.16 23.42
CA GLU A 2 -20.49 8.60 22.06
C GLU A 2 -19.54 9.83 22.05
N ASP A 3 -19.78 10.84 22.90
CA ASP A 3 -18.92 12.03 22.95
C ASP A 3 -17.47 11.74 23.35
N LYS A 4 -17.23 10.76 24.23
CA LYS A 4 -15.85 10.39 24.65
C LYS A 4 -15.08 9.70 23.53
N PHE A 5 -15.76 8.91 22.70
CA PHE A 5 -15.14 8.21 21.58
C PHE A 5 -14.88 9.12 20.40
N ARG A 6 -15.80 10.04 20.11
CA ARG A 6 -15.57 11.09 19.13
C ARG A 6 -14.41 11.99 19.55
N SER A 7 -14.41 12.44 20.81
CA SER A 7 -13.30 13.21 21.37
C SER A 7 -11.97 12.47 21.30
N PHE A 8 -11.94 11.16 21.60
CA PHE A 8 -10.73 10.35 21.44
C PHE A 8 -10.24 10.30 19.98
N ALA A 9 -11.13 10.03 19.02
CA ALA A 9 -10.77 9.95 17.61
C ALA A 9 -10.26 11.31 17.08
N GLU A 10 -10.90 12.41 17.46
CA GLU A 10 -10.47 13.77 17.14
C GLU A 10 -9.11 14.11 17.75
N ASN A 11 -8.88 13.77 19.02
CA ASN A 11 -7.59 13.96 19.69
C ASN A 11 -6.48 13.15 18.99
N LEU A 12 -6.75 11.88 18.65
CA LEU A 12 -5.80 11.04 17.93
C LEU A 12 -5.46 11.64 16.56
N ARG A 13 -6.46 12.09 15.79
CA ARG A 13 -6.24 12.77 14.51
C ARG A 13 -5.39 14.02 14.67
N SER A 14 -5.65 14.84 15.70
CA SER A 14 -4.82 16.03 15.97
C SER A 14 -3.37 15.66 16.25
N ILE A 15 -3.12 14.74 17.18
CA ILE A 15 -1.75 14.35 17.56
C ILE A 15 -0.99 13.79 16.35
N LEU A 16 -1.64 12.95 15.53
CA LEU A 16 -1.03 12.41 14.31
C LEU A 16 -0.78 13.50 13.26
N SER A 17 -1.69 14.46 13.11
CA SER A 17 -1.56 15.57 12.17
C SER A 17 -0.41 16.51 12.54
N ASP A 18 -0.25 16.78 13.84
CA ASP A 18 0.83 17.61 14.39
C ASP A 18 2.20 16.94 14.25
N ARG A 19 2.23 15.60 14.18
CA ARG A 19 3.45 14.79 14.05
C ARG A 19 3.52 14.03 12.72
N ALA A 20 2.94 14.62 11.66
CA ALA A 20 2.90 14.01 10.33
C ALA A 20 4.31 13.69 9.78
N ASP A 21 5.32 14.44 10.19
CA ASP A 21 6.74 14.19 9.88
C ASP A 21 7.20 12.81 10.36
N GLN A 22 6.80 12.41 11.58
CA GLN A 22 7.11 11.07 12.13
C GLN A 22 6.42 9.96 11.35
N LEU A 23 5.24 10.23 10.80
CA LEU A 23 4.52 9.28 9.95
C LEU A 23 5.21 9.11 8.60
N VAL A 24 5.74 10.18 8.00
CA VAL A 24 6.57 10.11 6.78
C VAL A 24 7.83 9.29 7.03
N ASP A 25 8.55 9.58 8.12
CA ASP A 25 9.77 8.84 8.47
C ASP A 25 9.47 7.35 8.72
N CYS A 26 8.34 7.04 9.37
CA CYS A 26 7.87 5.67 9.54
C CYS A 26 7.54 4.98 8.21
N LYS A 27 6.86 5.68 7.26
CA LYS A 27 6.56 5.17 5.91
C LYS A 27 7.83 4.71 5.19
N VAL A 28 8.86 5.56 5.18
CA VAL A 28 10.16 5.26 4.54
C VAL A 28 10.87 4.10 5.25
N ARG A 29 10.95 4.14 6.59
CA ARG A 29 11.59 3.06 7.37
C ARG A 29 10.91 1.71 7.15
N LEU A 30 9.57 1.66 7.11
CA LEU A 30 8.83 0.42 6.84
C LEU A 30 9.16 -0.14 5.47
N MET A 31 9.21 0.71 4.43
CA MET A 31 9.63 0.30 3.10
C MET A 31 11.04 -0.30 3.12
N GLU A 32 12.04 0.38 3.70
CA GLU A 32 13.41 -0.15 3.75
C GLU A 32 13.48 -1.49 4.47
N GLN A 33 12.79 -1.61 5.61
CA GLN A 33 12.75 -2.85 6.37
C GLN A 33 12.10 -3.98 5.55
N GLU A 34 10.99 -3.71 4.89
CA GLU A 34 10.28 -4.72 4.11
C GLU A 34 11.08 -5.17 2.87
N ILE A 35 11.77 -4.24 2.20
CA ILE A 35 12.76 -4.58 1.16
C ILE A 35 13.84 -5.49 1.75
N GLY A 36 14.39 -5.14 2.91
CA GLY A 36 15.41 -5.93 3.63
C GLY A 36 14.93 -7.32 4.07
N ASP A 37 13.66 -7.44 4.43
CA ASP A 37 13.00 -8.72 4.75
C ASP A 37 12.76 -9.59 3.49
N GLY A 38 13.06 -9.07 2.30
CA GLY A 38 12.97 -9.75 1.01
C GLY A 38 11.64 -9.55 0.27
N TRP A 39 10.88 -8.51 0.62
CA TRP A 39 9.61 -8.15 -0.05
C TRP A 39 9.79 -7.14 -1.19
N ARG A 40 10.96 -7.14 -1.83
CA ARG A 40 11.33 -6.23 -2.92
C ARG A 40 10.38 -6.26 -4.12
N CYS A 41 9.65 -7.36 -4.34
CA CYS A 41 8.63 -7.45 -5.39
C CYS A 41 7.57 -6.34 -5.27
N PHE A 42 7.17 -5.98 -4.04
CA PHE A 42 6.20 -4.91 -3.76
C PHE A 42 6.79 -3.49 -3.83
N TYR A 43 8.10 -3.39 -4.07
CA TYR A 43 8.89 -2.16 -4.06
C TYR A 43 9.85 -2.07 -5.25
N THR A 44 9.55 -2.76 -6.36
CA THR A 44 10.48 -2.89 -7.47
C THR A 44 10.87 -1.55 -8.07
N GLN A 45 9.91 -0.63 -8.20
CA GLN A 45 10.17 0.72 -8.68
C GLN A 45 11.08 1.47 -7.71
N GLU A 46 10.80 1.46 -6.42
CA GLU A 46 11.61 2.15 -5.42
C GLU A 46 13.04 1.61 -5.35
N VAL A 47 13.22 0.30 -5.49
CA VAL A 47 14.55 -0.34 -5.56
C VAL A 47 15.32 0.13 -6.78
N LEU A 48 14.69 0.19 -7.96
CA LEU A 48 15.35 0.63 -9.19
C LEU A 48 15.60 2.14 -9.22
N LEU A 49 14.66 2.95 -8.74
CA LEU A 49 14.82 4.40 -8.68
C LEU A 49 15.98 4.79 -7.75
N LYS A 50 16.18 4.06 -6.64
CA LYS A 50 17.39 4.19 -5.79
C LYS A 50 18.68 3.90 -6.53
N ALA A 51 18.67 2.98 -7.50
CA ALA A 51 19.86 2.62 -8.27
C ALA A 51 20.18 3.64 -9.36
N TYR A 52 19.16 4.23 -10.00
CA TYR A 52 19.37 5.09 -11.18
C TYR A 52 19.28 6.59 -10.93
N LEU A 53 18.66 7.03 -9.83
CA LEU A 53 18.45 8.45 -9.56
C LEU A 53 19.39 8.96 -8.46
N PRO A 54 19.88 10.22 -8.60
CA PRO A 54 20.77 10.80 -7.60
C PRO A 54 20.05 11.06 -6.28
N PRO A 55 20.70 10.87 -5.12
CA PRO A 55 20.14 11.26 -3.83
C PRO A 55 20.09 12.79 -3.68
N PRO A 56 19.20 13.32 -2.81
CA PRO A 56 18.16 12.58 -2.11
C PRO A 56 16.95 12.28 -3.02
N LEU A 57 16.34 11.09 -2.87
CA LEU A 57 15.16 10.71 -3.66
C LEU A 57 13.90 11.49 -3.28
N ILE A 58 13.85 11.94 -2.02
CA ILE A 58 12.86 12.87 -1.51
C ILE A 58 13.63 14.09 -1.01
N ASN A 59 13.40 15.25 -1.60
CA ASN A 59 13.96 16.49 -1.08
C ASN A 59 13.02 17.15 -0.08
N GLU A 60 13.40 18.30 0.48
CA GLU A 60 12.60 19.01 1.49
C GLU A 60 11.18 19.32 1.01
N LEU A 61 11.02 19.78 -0.24
CA LEU A 61 9.69 20.01 -0.84
C LEU A 61 8.88 18.71 -0.98
N GLY A 62 9.53 17.62 -1.39
CA GLY A 62 8.94 16.29 -1.43
C GLY A 62 8.44 15.83 -0.07
N ARG A 63 9.27 16.00 0.97
CA ARG A 63 8.90 15.63 2.35
C ARG A 63 7.72 16.46 2.84
N ARG A 64 7.73 17.77 2.61
CA ARG A 64 6.63 18.66 2.99
C ARG A 64 5.32 18.29 2.28
N TYR A 65 5.40 17.93 1.00
CA TYR A 65 4.24 17.42 0.26
C TYR A 65 3.67 16.15 0.89
N GLU A 66 4.52 15.17 1.22
CA GLU A 66 4.09 13.93 1.89
C GLU A 66 3.44 14.19 3.25
N GLU A 67 4.01 15.09 4.05
CA GLU A 67 3.41 15.48 5.33
C GLU A 67 1.99 16.04 5.16
N GLU A 68 1.80 16.95 4.19
CA GLU A 68 0.49 17.54 3.91
C GLU A 68 -0.52 16.53 3.35
N LYS A 69 -0.07 15.58 2.52
CA LYS A 69 -0.91 14.47 2.05
C LYS A 69 -1.32 13.56 3.21
N ILE A 70 -0.40 13.22 4.11
CA ILE A 70 -0.73 12.46 5.32
C ILE A 70 -1.74 13.22 6.19
N ARG A 71 -1.57 14.55 6.38
CA ARG A 71 -2.56 15.37 7.09
C ARG A 71 -3.93 15.30 6.42
N GLN A 72 -4.00 15.41 5.09
CA GLN A 72 -5.26 15.22 4.36
C GLN A 72 -5.88 13.85 4.60
N GLU A 73 -5.11 12.76 4.59
CA GLU A 73 -5.61 11.41 4.86
C GLU A 73 -6.10 11.23 6.30
N ILE A 74 -5.39 11.79 7.30
CA ILE A 74 -5.79 11.75 8.72
C ILE A 74 -7.17 12.38 8.93
N TRP A 75 -7.44 13.49 8.25
CA TRP A 75 -8.68 14.25 8.36
C TRP A 75 -9.73 13.88 7.31
N ARG A 76 -9.47 12.85 6.48
CA ARG A 76 -10.47 12.34 5.54
C ARG A 76 -11.43 11.44 6.28
N GLU A 77 -12.71 11.75 6.17
CA GLU A 77 -13.74 10.89 6.74
C GLU A 77 -13.86 9.57 5.97
N PRO A 78 -14.10 8.44 6.66
CA PRO A 78 -14.35 7.16 6.02
C PRO A 78 -15.43 7.24 4.92
N GLY A 79 -15.13 6.70 3.74
CA GLY A 79 -16.05 6.68 2.60
C GLY A 79 -16.16 8.00 1.83
N GLN A 80 -15.42 9.04 2.21
CA GLN A 80 -15.38 10.31 1.48
C GLN A 80 -14.15 10.41 0.57
N PHE A 81 -14.31 11.08 -0.57
CA PHE A 81 -13.20 11.39 -1.47
C PHE A 81 -12.43 12.63 -1.02
N GLU A 82 -13.12 13.63 -0.48
CA GLU A 82 -12.53 14.89 -0.05
C GLU A 82 -12.15 14.87 1.43
N SER A 83 -11.04 15.54 1.75
CA SER A 83 -10.64 15.79 3.14
C SER A 83 -11.20 17.12 3.62
N GLY A 84 -11.61 17.16 4.90
CA GLY A 84 -11.97 18.40 5.58
C GLY A 84 -10.74 19.30 5.86
N TYR A 85 -9.53 18.74 5.81
CA TYR A 85 -8.29 19.49 5.98
C TYR A 85 -7.90 20.22 4.69
N LYS A 86 -7.70 21.53 4.79
CA LYS A 86 -7.26 22.39 3.70
C LYS A 86 -5.81 22.81 3.93
N SER A 87 -4.95 22.41 3.01
CA SER A 87 -3.53 22.74 3.03
C SER A 87 -3.25 23.91 2.09
N VAL A 88 -2.77 25.03 2.64
CA VAL A 88 -2.29 26.16 1.84
C VAL A 88 -1.13 25.72 0.94
N PHE A 89 -0.23 24.87 1.46
CA PHE A 89 0.90 24.37 0.69
C PHE A 89 0.44 23.57 -0.52
N LEU A 90 -0.52 22.63 -0.36
CA LEU A 90 -1.02 21.85 -1.50
C LEU A 90 -1.79 22.72 -2.48
N GLU A 91 -2.57 23.69 -2.00
CA GLU A 91 -3.25 24.67 -2.87
C GLU A 91 -2.26 25.47 -3.73
N GLU A 92 -1.20 26.01 -3.12
CA GLU A 92 -0.13 26.71 -3.83
C GLU A 92 0.62 25.76 -4.78
N PHE A 93 0.90 24.53 -4.34
CA PHE A 93 1.56 23.51 -5.16
C PHE A 93 0.80 23.25 -6.47
N PHE A 94 -0.54 23.28 -6.43
CA PHE A 94 -1.36 23.06 -7.61
C PHE A 94 -1.60 24.29 -8.47
N THR A 95 -1.63 25.47 -7.86
CA THR A 95 -1.95 26.73 -8.55
C THR A 95 -0.72 27.49 -9.06
N GLN A 96 0.45 27.28 -8.46
CA GLN A 96 1.68 28.05 -8.70
C GLN A 96 2.89 27.13 -8.91
N ARG A 97 2.78 26.24 -9.90
CA ARG A 97 3.72 25.11 -10.13
C ARG A 97 5.16 25.56 -10.33
N GLU A 98 5.36 26.73 -10.92
CA GLU A 98 6.67 27.34 -11.14
C GLU A 98 7.47 27.56 -9.85
N LYS A 99 6.79 27.74 -8.70
CA LYS A 99 7.43 27.86 -7.38
C LYS A 99 8.00 26.55 -6.86
N PHE A 100 7.56 25.42 -7.43
CA PHE A 100 7.91 24.07 -6.99
C PHE A 100 8.71 23.30 -8.05
N ALA A 101 9.45 24.02 -8.91
CA ALA A 101 10.27 23.42 -9.97
C ALA A 101 11.31 22.40 -9.43
N ASP A 102 11.77 22.60 -8.19
CA ASP A 102 12.73 21.72 -7.52
C ASP A 102 12.09 20.54 -6.76
N TYR A 103 10.76 20.42 -6.74
CA TYR A 103 10.07 19.32 -6.03
C TYR A 103 10.54 17.94 -6.51
N ARG A 104 10.89 17.07 -5.55
CA ARG A 104 11.32 15.71 -5.81
C ARG A 104 10.78 14.76 -4.74
N ASN A 105 9.96 13.81 -5.16
CA ASN A 105 9.63 12.61 -4.40
C ASN A 105 9.56 11.42 -5.36
N TYR A 106 10.68 10.71 -5.52
CA TYR A 106 10.75 9.53 -6.40
C TYR A 106 10.32 8.22 -5.69
N LEU A 107 9.89 8.28 -4.43
CA LEU A 107 9.44 7.10 -3.69
C LEU A 107 7.91 6.97 -3.64
N ASP A 108 7.17 8.04 -3.95
CA ASP A 108 5.70 8.05 -4.03
C ASP A 108 5.17 8.22 -5.46
N VAL A 109 5.94 7.81 -6.47
CA VAL A 109 5.48 7.69 -7.87
C VAL A 109 4.58 6.46 -8.01
N GLY A 110 3.52 6.40 -7.21
CA GLY A 110 2.60 5.27 -7.09
C GLY A 110 1.82 4.94 -8.37
N ILE A 111 1.99 5.71 -9.44
CA ILE A 111 1.33 5.50 -10.72
C ILE A 111 2.27 5.99 -11.84
N LEU A 112 3.39 5.29 -12.03
CA LEU A 112 4.07 5.33 -13.31
C LEU A 112 3.20 4.60 -14.33
N ASP A 113 2.57 5.40 -15.17
CA ASP A 113 1.66 5.10 -16.27
C ASP A 113 2.21 4.00 -17.19
N THR A 114 2.15 2.75 -16.72
CA THR A 114 2.64 1.58 -17.45
C THR A 114 1.59 0.51 -17.66
N ALA A 115 0.43 0.54 -16.97
CA ALA A 115 -0.68 -0.37 -17.29
C ALA A 115 -2.06 -0.12 -16.64
N ILE A 116 -2.24 0.73 -15.63
CA ILE A 116 -3.50 0.78 -14.86
C ILE A 116 -4.09 2.20 -14.83
N THR A 117 -5.30 2.32 -15.38
CA THR A 117 -6.10 3.53 -15.62
C THR A 117 -6.75 4.14 -14.37
N THR A 118 -6.30 3.81 -13.16
CA THR A 118 -6.61 4.67 -12.01
C THR A 118 -5.68 5.86 -12.16
N ALA A 119 -6.24 7.00 -12.60
CA ALA A 119 -5.49 8.19 -12.95
C ALA A 119 -4.34 8.41 -11.96
N ALA A 120 -3.10 8.47 -12.49
CA ALA A 120 -1.98 9.03 -11.74
C ALA A 120 -2.51 10.27 -11.04
N ASP A 121 -2.26 10.40 -9.73
CA ASP A 121 -2.71 11.57 -9.00
C ASP A 121 -2.30 12.78 -9.86
N PRO A 122 -3.26 13.57 -10.42
CA PRO A 122 -2.94 14.63 -11.37
C PRO A 122 -1.93 15.65 -10.81
N TYR A 123 -1.64 15.51 -9.52
CA TYR A 123 -0.81 16.27 -8.61
C TYR A 123 0.67 15.86 -8.54
N ASP A 124 1.14 14.73 -9.11
CA ASP A 124 2.58 14.34 -9.09
C ASP A 124 3.31 14.52 -10.45
N ARG A 125 2.78 15.40 -11.31
CA ARG A 125 3.30 15.59 -12.68
C ARG A 125 4.73 16.13 -12.74
N THR A 126 5.21 16.88 -11.75
CA THR A 126 6.56 17.47 -11.78
C THR A 126 7.65 16.43 -11.52
N ALA A 127 7.54 15.64 -10.44
CA ALA A 127 8.48 14.55 -10.19
C ALA A 127 8.38 13.49 -11.30
N ASN A 128 7.16 13.15 -11.74
CA ASN A 128 6.97 12.24 -12.87
C ASN A 128 7.60 12.78 -14.17
N THR A 129 7.46 14.07 -14.50
CA THR A 129 8.09 14.65 -15.70
C THR A 129 9.61 14.64 -15.62
N VAL A 130 10.19 15.06 -14.49
CA VAL A 130 11.65 15.07 -14.29
C VAL A 130 12.20 13.65 -14.31
N MET A 131 11.50 12.71 -13.67
CA MET A 131 11.86 11.31 -13.65
C MET A 131 11.74 10.69 -15.04
N LEU A 132 10.63 10.87 -15.76
CA LEU A 132 10.43 10.37 -17.12
C LEU A 132 11.47 10.94 -18.06
N GLN A 133 11.77 12.24 -18.02
CA GLN A 133 12.83 12.83 -18.85
C GLN A 133 14.19 12.19 -18.56
N ARG A 134 14.53 11.96 -17.29
CA ARG A 134 15.79 11.31 -16.91
C ARG A 134 15.82 9.84 -17.31
N LEU A 135 14.74 9.09 -17.08
CA LEU A 135 14.64 7.69 -17.46
C LEU A 135 14.61 7.53 -18.98
N GLU A 136 13.85 8.32 -19.73
CA GLU A 136 13.83 8.28 -21.19
C GLU A 136 15.19 8.68 -21.80
N ALA A 137 15.89 9.66 -21.22
CA ALA A 137 17.20 10.08 -21.71
C ALA A 137 18.35 9.13 -21.34
N GLN A 138 18.30 8.51 -20.16
CA GLN A 138 19.45 7.79 -19.59
C GLN A 138 19.20 6.28 -19.38
N ASN A 139 17.95 5.85 -19.21
CA ASN A 139 17.57 4.49 -18.81
C ASN A 139 16.23 4.06 -19.46
N ALA A 140 16.07 4.22 -20.78
CA ALA A 140 14.78 3.96 -21.45
C ALA A 140 14.32 2.50 -21.37
N HIS A 141 15.21 1.60 -20.94
CA HIS A 141 14.90 0.21 -20.64
C HIS A 141 14.28 -0.04 -19.25
N PHE A 142 14.22 0.97 -18.39
CA PHE A 142 13.77 0.87 -16.99
C PHE A 142 12.47 0.09 -16.84
N LYS A 143 11.46 0.36 -17.68
CA LYS A 143 10.16 -0.32 -17.59
C LYS A 143 10.23 -1.82 -17.89
N PHE A 144 11.14 -2.23 -18.77
CA PHE A 144 11.32 -3.64 -19.13
C PHE A 144 12.06 -4.39 -18.03
N GLU A 145 13.09 -3.75 -17.47
CA GLU A 145 13.81 -4.25 -16.29
C GLU A 145 12.90 -4.37 -15.08
N ALA A 146 12.13 -3.32 -14.77
CA ALA A 146 11.14 -3.34 -13.69
C ALA A 146 10.13 -4.47 -13.87
N SER A 147 9.59 -4.64 -15.08
CA SER A 147 8.64 -5.72 -15.37
C SER A 147 9.26 -7.11 -15.18
N ALA A 148 10.50 -7.32 -15.64
CA ALA A 148 11.17 -8.61 -15.50
C ALA A 148 11.48 -8.95 -14.03
N LEU A 149 11.94 -7.96 -13.27
CA LEU A 149 12.29 -8.13 -11.85
C LEU A 149 11.06 -8.32 -10.97
N VAL A 150 9.94 -7.62 -11.24
CA VAL A 150 8.68 -7.81 -10.50
C VAL A 150 8.26 -9.27 -10.52
N ASP A 151 8.18 -9.89 -11.70
CA ASP A 151 7.71 -11.27 -11.85
C ASP A 151 8.66 -12.26 -11.16
N GLU A 152 9.98 -12.13 -11.39
CA GLU A 152 10.99 -13.00 -10.79
C GLU A 152 10.97 -12.90 -9.26
N TRP A 153 10.96 -11.69 -8.71
CA TRP A 153 10.94 -11.48 -7.27
C TRP A 153 9.62 -11.87 -6.64
N TYR A 154 8.51 -11.73 -7.36
CA TYR A 154 7.21 -12.15 -6.85
C TYR A 154 7.10 -13.68 -6.79
N ILE A 155 7.58 -14.40 -7.81
CA ILE A 155 7.69 -15.87 -7.77
C ILE A 155 8.56 -16.30 -6.58
N GLU A 156 9.73 -15.69 -6.38
CA GLU A 156 10.59 -15.95 -5.22
C GLU A 156 9.87 -15.69 -3.88
N ALA A 157 9.17 -14.57 -3.75
CA ALA A 157 8.44 -14.23 -2.55
C ALA A 157 7.32 -15.26 -2.25
N THR A 158 6.63 -15.74 -3.28
CA THR A 158 5.56 -16.75 -3.13
C THR A 158 6.09 -18.12 -2.73
N ALA A 159 7.38 -18.41 -2.90
CA ALA A 159 7.99 -19.65 -2.41
C ALA A 159 7.95 -19.77 -0.87
N ARG A 160 7.78 -18.64 -0.17
CA ARG A 160 7.61 -18.58 1.30
C ARG A 160 6.24 -19.06 1.76
N ALA A 161 5.25 -18.99 0.89
CA ALA A 161 3.91 -19.47 1.17
C ALA A 161 3.91 -21.01 1.15
N SER A 162 3.29 -21.63 2.15
CA SER A 162 3.28 -23.09 2.37
C SER A 162 1.89 -23.67 2.68
N LEU A 163 0.90 -22.84 2.99
CA LEU A 163 -0.47 -23.24 3.35
C LEU A 163 -1.38 -23.46 2.13
N THR A 164 -0.94 -23.05 0.96
CA THR A 164 -1.66 -23.14 -0.31
C THR A 164 -0.91 -23.98 -1.35
N PRO A 165 -1.57 -24.42 -2.44
CA PRO A 165 -0.88 -25.06 -3.56
C PRO A 165 0.16 -24.11 -4.19
N PRO A 166 1.31 -24.62 -4.69
CA PRO A 166 2.30 -23.81 -5.41
C PRO A 166 1.70 -23.07 -6.61
N LEU A 167 2.28 -21.91 -6.94
CA LEU A 167 1.95 -21.25 -8.21
C LEU A 167 2.32 -22.18 -9.36
N SER A 168 1.43 -22.27 -10.34
CA SER A 168 1.77 -22.86 -11.62
C SER A 168 2.62 -21.86 -12.41
N VAL A 169 3.84 -22.23 -12.73
CA VAL A 169 4.78 -21.40 -13.51
C VAL A 169 5.24 -22.20 -14.72
N TRP A 170 5.39 -21.54 -15.87
CA TRP A 170 6.03 -22.11 -17.03
C TRP A 170 7.22 -21.26 -17.46
N ASP A 171 8.24 -21.92 -17.99
CA ASP A 171 9.40 -21.25 -18.57
C ASP A 171 9.00 -20.63 -19.90
N ILE A 172 9.52 -19.43 -20.18
CA ILE A 172 9.31 -18.73 -21.44
C ILE A 172 10.55 -18.91 -22.32
N GLU A 173 10.33 -19.27 -23.58
CA GLU A 173 11.40 -19.27 -24.57
C GLU A 173 11.89 -17.84 -24.81
N GLN A 174 13.21 -17.67 -24.70
CA GLN A 174 13.80 -16.34 -24.73
C GLN A 174 14.00 -15.85 -26.17
N PRO A 175 13.50 -14.65 -26.51
CA PRO A 175 13.69 -14.11 -27.84
C PRO A 175 15.19 -13.85 -28.08
N PRO A 176 15.67 -14.02 -29.32
CA PRO A 176 17.07 -13.74 -29.63
C PRO A 176 17.37 -12.25 -29.43
N LEU A 177 18.57 -11.96 -28.93
CA LEU A 177 19.03 -10.60 -28.69
C LEU A 177 19.41 -9.89 -30.01
N VAL A 178 18.40 -9.41 -30.74
CA VAL A 178 18.58 -8.78 -32.05
C VAL A 178 18.04 -7.35 -32.03
N ARG A 179 18.86 -6.42 -32.51
CA ARG A 179 18.52 -5.00 -32.71
C ARG A 179 17.73 -4.83 -34.00
N THR A 180 16.73 -3.96 -34.01
CA THR A 180 16.10 -3.52 -35.27
C THR A 180 16.94 -2.37 -35.86
N ALA A 181 17.52 -2.58 -37.05
CA ALA A 181 18.50 -1.67 -37.65
C ALA A 181 17.99 -0.22 -37.79
N ASP A 182 16.70 -0.04 -38.10
CA ASP A 182 16.09 1.27 -38.35
C ASP A 182 15.39 1.89 -37.11
N VAL A 183 15.51 1.25 -35.93
CA VAL A 183 14.87 1.73 -34.70
C VAL A 183 15.92 2.30 -33.74
N PRO A 184 15.81 3.58 -33.35
CA PRO A 184 16.66 4.16 -32.30
C PRO A 184 16.64 3.29 -31.05
N LEU A 185 17.81 3.06 -30.44
CA LEU A 185 17.96 2.15 -29.29
C LEU A 185 16.96 2.45 -28.16
N VAL A 186 16.77 3.73 -27.85
CA VAL A 186 15.81 4.21 -26.85
C VAL A 186 14.35 3.76 -27.11
N ARG A 187 13.98 3.47 -28.36
CA ARG A 187 12.62 3.07 -28.78
C ARG A 187 12.49 1.59 -29.14
N ASP A 188 13.57 0.82 -29.09
CA ASP A 188 13.57 -0.58 -29.51
C ASP A 188 13.07 -1.50 -28.38
N ALA A 189 11.74 -1.52 -28.21
CA ALA A 189 11.08 -2.33 -27.19
C ALA A 189 11.33 -3.83 -27.34
N ALA A 190 11.52 -4.33 -28.56
CA ALA A 190 11.81 -5.74 -28.81
C ALA A 190 13.20 -6.11 -28.27
N TYR A 191 14.20 -5.27 -28.58
CA TYR A 191 15.54 -5.42 -28.03
C TYR A 191 15.55 -5.36 -26.51
N TRP A 192 14.88 -4.37 -25.89
CA TRP A 192 14.90 -4.24 -24.43
C TRP A 192 14.18 -5.38 -23.70
N ARG A 193 13.12 -5.98 -24.28
CA ARG A 193 12.53 -7.21 -23.74
C ARG A 193 13.47 -8.41 -23.84
N ALA A 194 14.31 -8.46 -24.86
CA ALA A 194 15.32 -9.52 -25.00
C ALA A 194 16.52 -9.31 -24.06
N VAL A 195 16.89 -8.06 -23.75
CA VAL A 195 17.91 -7.73 -22.73
C VAL A 195 17.41 -8.05 -21.32
N HIS A 196 16.14 -7.76 -21.05
CA HIS A 196 15.48 -7.98 -19.75
C HIS A 196 14.41 -9.07 -19.86
N PRO A 197 14.81 -10.33 -20.10
CA PRO A 197 13.88 -11.41 -20.34
C PRO A 197 13.06 -11.76 -19.10
N VAL A 198 11.74 -11.87 -19.28
CA VAL A 198 10.90 -12.58 -18.32
C VAL A 198 11.17 -14.07 -18.49
N LYS A 199 11.82 -14.68 -17.50
CA LYS A 199 12.21 -16.10 -17.56
C LYS A 199 11.02 -17.05 -17.39
N GLN A 200 10.12 -16.68 -16.50
CA GLN A 200 9.01 -17.51 -16.07
C GLN A 200 7.75 -16.67 -16.03
N ARG A 201 6.63 -17.28 -16.41
CA ARG A 201 5.32 -16.63 -16.32
C ARG A 201 4.40 -17.46 -15.44
N ILE A 202 3.67 -16.75 -14.60
CA ILE A 202 2.64 -17.31 -13.74
C ILE A 202 1.46 -17.70 -14.64
N ALA A 203 1.08 -18.99 -14.61
CA ALA A 203 -0.10 -19.47 -15.30
C ALA A 203 -1.34 -18.95 -14.56
N LEU A 204 -2.21 -18.24 -15.27
CA LEU A 204 -3.52 -17.84 -14.75
C LEU A 204 -4.48 -19.00 -14.96
N VAL A 205 -4.88 -19.70 -13.88
CA VAL A 205 -5.82 -20.81 -13.99
C VAL A 205 -7.22 -20.31 -13.62
N ASP A 206 -8.19 -20.36 -14.54
CA ASP A 206 -9.56 -19.82 -14.36
C ASP A 206 -10.27 -20.32 -13.08
N VAL A 207 -9.86 -21.47 -12.53
CA VAL A 207 -10.40 -22.06 -11.29
C VAL A 207 -9.99 -21.26 -10.03
N GLU A 208 -8.93 -20.43 -10.12
CA GLU A 208 -8.36 -19.64 -9.02
C GLU A 208 -9.16 -18.38 -8.68
N TYR A 209 -10.03 -17.91 -9.57
CA TYR A 209 -10.94 -16.80 -9.30
C TYR A 209 -11.93 -17.11 -8.16
N SER A 210 -12.32 -18.39 -8.04
CA SER A 210 -13.25 -18.84 -6.99
C SER A 210 -12.70 -18.66 -5.57
N ALA A 211 -11.38 -18.73 -5.41
CA ALA A 211 -10.73 -18.54 -4.12
C ALA A 211 -10.90 -17.11 -3.59
N HIS A 212 -10.98 -16.14 -4.50
CA HIS A 212 -11.14 -14.74 -4.18
C HIS A 212 -12.61 -14.35 -4.00
N THR A 213 -13.57 -15.07 -4.58
CA THR A 213 -15.00 -14.73 -4.44
C THR A 213 -15.62 -15.26 -3.14
N LYS A 214 -15.08 -16.34 -2.58
CA LYS A 214 -15.51 -16.93 -1.31
C LYS A 214 -14.60 -16.51 -0.15
N PRO A 215 -15.14 -16.34 1.07
CA PRO A 215 -14.34 -15.96 2.23
C PRO A 215 -13.46 -17.09 2.77
N ASP A 216 -13.68 -18.35 2.36
CA ASP A 216 -13.08 -19.54 2.99
C ASP A 216 -11.54 -19.50 3.04
N TRP A 217 -10.89 -19.09 1.96
CA TRP A 217 -9.43 -18.97 1.93
C TRP A 217 -8.92 -17.85 2.84
N ASN A 218 -9.57 -16.69 2.83
CA ASN A 218 -9.24 -15.59 3.74
C ASN A 218 -9.37 -16.04 5.20
N LEU A 219 -10.49 -16.68 5.56
CA LEU A 219 -10.74 -17.16 6.92
C LEU A 219 -9.71 -18.20 7.36
N ARG A 220 -9.42 -19.19 6.50
CA ARG A 220 -8.42 -20.24 6.79
C ARG A 220 -7.03 -19.66 6.95
N LEU A 221 -6.59 -18.84 6.00
CA LEU A 221 -5.24 -18.26 6.04
C LEU A 221 -5.07 -17.30 7.22
N MET A 222 -6.06 -16.46 7.52
CA MET A 222 -6.02 -15.59 8.69
C MET A 222 -5.96 -16.38 10.00
N ALA A 223 -6.70 -17.48 10.13
CA ALA A 223 -6.64 -18.32 11.33
C ALA A 223 -5.25 -18.93 11.56
N GLU A 224 -4.54 -19.30 10.49
CA GLU A 224 -3.20 -19.89 10.57
C GLU A 224 -2.09 -18.83 10.73
N LEU A 225 -2.15 -17.73 9.97
CA LEU A 225 -1.09 -16.72 9.90
C LEU A 225 -1.22 -15.60 10.95
N ALA A 226 -2.43 -15.37 11.44
CA ALA A 226 -2.76 -14.32 12.40
C ALA A 226 -3.71 -14.81 13.50
N PRO A 227 -3.32 -15.83 14.30
CA PRO A 227 -4.14 -16.31 15.41
C PRO A 227 -4.41 -15.23 16.47
N ASP A 228 -3.58 -14.18 16.51
CA ASP A 228 -3.77 -12.97 17.31
C ASP A 228 -4.92 -12.07 16.83
N PHE A 229 -5.41 -12.27 15.60
CA PHE A 229 -6.57 -11.60 15.00
C PHE A 229 -7.66 -12.64 14.62
N PRO A 230 -8.38 -13.24 15.59
CA PRO A 230 -9.48 -14.14 15.30
C PRO A 230 -10.61 -13.45 14.51
N TYR A 231 -11.27 -14.23 13.66
CA TYR A 231 -12.45 -13.79 12.90
C TYR A 231 -13.59 -13.41 13.83
N TYR A 232 -14.16 -12.22 13.62
CA TYR A 232 -15.28 -11.70 14.40
C TYR A 232 -16.56 -11.70 13.55
N ALA A 233 -17.35 -12.77 13.66
CA ALA A 233 -18.55 -12.97 12.85
C ALA A 233 -19.61 -11.87 13.02
N ALA A 234 -19.83 -11.37 14.25
CA ALA A 234 -20.87 -10.37 14.49
C ALA A 234 -20.56 -8.99 13.87
N LEU A 235 -19.27 -8.64 13.74
CA LEU A 235 -18.81 -7.43 13.06
C LEU A 235 -18.80 -7.58 11.53
N SER A 236 -18.69 -8.82 11.05
CA SER A 236 -18.49 -9.14 9.63
C SER A 236 -19.79 -9.19 8.84
N THR A 237 -19.66 -9.08 7.51
CA THR A 237 -20.74 -9.19 6.53
C THR A 237 -20.27 -9.95 5.29
N THR A 238 -21.16 -10.20 4.34
CA THR A 238 -20.81 -10.80 3.03
C THR A 238 -19.91 -9.92 2.17
N LYS A 239 -19.74 -8.65 2.53
CA LYS A 239 -18.85 -7.71 1.83
C LYS A 239 -17.57 -7.39 2.61
N ARG A 240 -17.58 -7.61 3.93
CA ARG A 240 -16.53 -7.16 4.85
C ARG A 240 -16.21 -8.24 5.86
N LEU A 241 -14.98 -8.75 5.85
CA LEU A 241 -14.46 -9.65 6.88
C LEU A 241 -13.68 -8.82 7.89
N VAL A 242 -13.94 -9.05 9.17
CA VAL A 242 -13.30 -8.33 10.27
C VAL A 242 -12.64 -9.33 11.21
N PHE A 243 -11.36 -9.12 11.46
CA PHE A 243 -10.52 -9.92 12.34
C PHE A 243 -10.01 -9.01 13.46
N VAL A 244 -10.31 -9.33 14.72
CA VAL A 244 -10.10 -8.40 15.84
C VAL A 244 -8.97 -8.90 16.73
N GLN A 245 -8.01 -8.02 17.03
CA GLN A 245 -6.90 -8.36 17.91
C GLN A 245 -7.41 -8.79 19.29
N GLN A 246 -6.90 -9.91 19.79
CA GLN A 246 -7.18 -10.36 21.16
C GLN A 246 -6.71 -9.32 22.20
N GLY A 247 -7.41 -9.25 23.33
CA GLY A 247 -7.09 -8.34 24.42
C GLY A 247 -8.32 -7.84 25.18
N GLU A 248 -8.08 -7.12 26.29
CA GLU A 248 -9.13 -6.65 27.21
C GLU A 248 -9.34 -5.13 27.18
N GLY A 249 -8.51 -4.41 26.42
CA GLY A 249 -8.63 -2.95 26.28
C GLY A 249 -9.95 -2.51 25.68
N ALA A 250 -10.39 -1.29 26.02
CA ALA A 250 -11.61 -0.69 25.46
C ALA A 250 -11.55 -0.54 23.93
N PHE A 251 -10.35 -0.35 23.38
CA PHE A 251 -10.08 -0.32 21.95
C PHE A 251 -9.46 -1.63 21.47
N ALA A 252 -9.69 -1.93 20.19
CA ALA A 252 -9.06 -3.06 19.53
C ALA A 252 -8.56 -2.64 18.15
N TRP A 253 -7.33 -3.03 17.83
CA TRP A 253 -6.93 -3.10 16.43
C TRP A 253 -7.69 -4.22 15.75
N ALA A 254 -8.05 -4.00 14.50
CA ALA A 254 -8.67 -4.99 13.66
C ALA A 254 -8.10 -4.92 12.25
N LEU A 255 -8.09 -6.07 11.58
CA LEU A 255 -7.79 -6.21 10.17
C LEU A 255 -9.11 -6.39 9.42
N MET A 256 -9.33 -5.54 8.43
CA MET A 256 -10.56 -5.50 7.65
C MET A 256 -10.27 -5.81 6.19
N VAL A 257 -10.90 -6.85 5.66
CA VAL A 257 -10.88 -7.19 4.22
C VAL A 257 -12.24 -6.81 3.64
N ASP A 258 -12.29 -5.84 2.74
CA ASP A 258 -13.54 -5.26 2.23
C ASP A 258 -13.62 -5.30 0.69
N LYS A 259 -14.83 -5.46 0.15
CA LYS A 259 -15.16 -5.41 -1.29
C LYS A 259 -15.50 -3.98 -1.72
N THR A 260 -14.52 -3.10 -1.67
CA THR A 260 -14.72 -1.64 -1.77
C THR A 260 -15.24 -1.15 -3.13
N ASP A 261 -15.07 -1.91 -4.20
CA ASP A 261 -15.48 -1.58 -5.58
C ASP A 261 -16.75 -2.30 -6.04
N GLY A 262 -17.44 -3.00 -5.12
CA GLY A 262 -18.59 -3.84 -5.48
C GLY A 262 -18.21 -5.12 -6.22
N SER A 263 -16.92 -5.41 -6.38
CA SER A 263 -16.45 -6.68 -6.94
C SER A 263 -16.86 -7.84 -6.07
N PRO A 264 -17.11 -9.03 -6.65
CA PRO A 264 -17.33 -10.23 -5.87
C PRO A 264 -16.08 -10.68 -5.10
N THR A 265 -14.88 -10.13 -5.36
CA THR A 265 -13.61 -10.65 -4.81
C THR A 265 -13.09 -9.95 -3.55
N TYR A 266 -12.59 -10.75 -2.60
CA TYR A 266 -11.81 -10.33 -1.43
C TYR A 266 -10.32 -10.19 -1.77
N ARG A 267 -10.01 -9.51 -2.87
CA ARG A 267 -8.64 -9.36 -3.40
C ARG A 267 -7.86 -8.22 -2.77
N TYR A 268 -8.51 -7.39 -1.96
CA TYR A 268 -7.88 -6.23 -1.38
C TYR A 268 -7.07 -6.61 -0.14
N PRO A 269 -5.87 -6.03 0.02
CA PRO A 269 -5.06 -6.31 1.20
C PRO A 269 -5.79 -5.90 2.48
N PRO A 270 -5.58 -6.61 3.60
CA PRO A 270 -6.21 -6.27 4.86
C PRO A 270 -5.88 -4.83 5.29
N GLN A 271 -6.90 -4.07 5.62
CA GLN A 271 -6.78 -2.70 6.14
C GLN A 271 -6.69 -2.75 7.67
N LEU A 272 -5.65 -2.13 8.22
CA LEU A 272 -5.52 -1.94 9.66
C LEU A 272 -6.41 -0.79 10.12
N ILE A 273 -7.32 -1.08 11.05
CA ILE A 273 -8.27 -0.14 11.63
C ILE A 273 -8.30 -0.25 13.15
N LEU A 274 -8.70 0.82 13.83
CA LEU A 274 -8.98 0.86 15.25
C LEU A 274 -10.49 0.97 15.47
N ILE A 275 -11.03 0.13 16.35
CA ILE A 275 -12.46 0.09 16.68
C ILE A 275 -12.68 0.08 18.19
N ASP A 276 -13.90 0.40 18.61
CA ASP A 276 -14.38 0.13 19.97
C ASP A 276 -14.62 -1.38 20.12
N ARG A 277 -13.98 -2.02 21.10
CA ARG A 277 -14.14 -3.45 21.39
C ARG A 277 -15.56 -3.80 21.84
N ARG A 278 -16.31 -2.82 22.36
CA ARG A 278 -17.72 -3.00 22.79
C ARG A 278 -18.68 -3.08 21.61
N GLN A 279 -18.23 -2.80 20.39
CA GLN A 279 -19.07 -2.98 19.22
C GLN A 279 -19.41 -4.48 19.06
N THR A 280 -20.70 -4.78 19.09
CA THR A 280 -21.24 -6.15 18.98
C THR A 280 -22.09 -6.34 17.73
N LYS A 281 -22.36 -5.28 16.99
CA LYS A 281 -23.13 -5.29 15.74
C LYS A 281 -22.21 -5.16 14.53
N LYS A 282 -22.75 -5.45 13.34
CA LYS A 282 -22.07 -5.29 12.06
C LYS A 282 -21.28 -3.98 12.00
N LEU A 283 -20.00 -4.08 11.66
CA LEU A 283 -19.11 -2.93 11.58
C LEU A 283 -19.51 -2.05 10.39
N LYS A 284 -19.73 -0.77 10.66
CA LYS A 284 -20.00 0.28 9.69
C LYS A 284 -18.86 1.29 9.76
N ASP A 285 -18.77 2.15 8.78
CA ASP A 285 -17.70 3.14 8.69
C ASP A 285 -17.72 4.12 9.87
N GLU A 286 -18.90 4.48 10.37
CA GLU A 286 -19.10 5.29 11.59
C GLU A 286 -18.56 4.65 12.88
N HIS A 287 -18.25 3.35 12.87
CA HIS A 287 -17.69 2.63 14.01
C HIS A 287 -16.15 2.55 13.96
N ILE A 288 -15.51 3.00 12.88
CA ILE A 288 -14.06 3.00 12.71
C ILE A 288 -13.51 4.28 13.32
N LEU A 289 -12.76 4.14 14.42
CA LEU A 289 -12.19 5.27 15.16
C LEU A 289 -10.96 5.83 14.44
N PHE A 290 -10.19 4.95 13.82
CA PHE A 290 -9.01 5.31 13.05
C PHE A 290 -8.76 4.25 11.96
N LYS A 291 -8.30 4.69 10.80
CA LYS A 291 -7.82 3.84 9.72
C LYS A 291 -6.35 4.19 9.50
N ASN A 292 -5.49 3.17 9.38
CA ASN A 292 -4.08 3.41 9.07
C ASN A 292 -3.92 4.28 7.83
N VAL A 293 -3.19 5.39 7.99
CA VAL A 293 -2.90 6.37 6.92
C VAL A 293 -1.56 6.13 6.24
N ILE A 294 -0.69 5.28 6.82
CA ILE A 294 0.57 4.85 6.21
C ILE A 294 0.28 3.66 5.28
N GLY A 295 -0.51 3.94 4.24
CA GLY A 295 -0.92 2.97 3.23
C GLY A 295 -0.08 3.10 1.95
N LYS A 296 0.13 1.97 1.27
CA LYS A 296 0.50 1.92 -0.15
C LYS A 296 -0.53 1.01 -0.83
N HIS A 297 -0.93 1.34 -2.06
CA HIS A 297 -1.67 0.39 -2.89
C HIS A 297 -0.70 -0.69 -3.36
N PHE A 298 -0.80 -1.86 -2.75
CA PHE A 298 -0.09 -3.04 -3.24
C PHE A 298 -0.95 -3.68 -4.31
N ILE A 299 -0.41 -3.78 -5.52
CA ILE A 299 -1.07 -4.43 -6.64
C ILE A 299 -0.84 -5.94 -6.46
N SER A 300 -1.93 -6.70 -6.37
CA SER A 300 -1.87 -8.15 -6.54
C SER A 300 -1.43 -8.46 -7.96
N TYR A 301 -0.29 -9.13 -8.13
CA TYR A 301 0.25 -9.45 -9.45
C TYR A 301 -0.46 -10.63 -10.12
N THR A 302 -1.22 -11.42 -9.35
CA THR A 302 -1.99 -12.56 -9.85
C THR A 302 -3.24 -12.79 -9.01
N ASN A 303 -4.05 -13.80 -9.36
CA ASN A 303 -5.20 -14.25 -8.60
C ASN A 303 -4.94 -15.68 -8.09
N GLY A 304 -5.48 -16.02 -6.92
CA GLY A 304 -5.41 -17.38 -6.37
C GLY A 304 -5.03 -17.44 -4.89
N PRO A 305 -5.19 -18.62 -4.26
CA PRO A 305 -4.86 -18.82 -2.84
C PRO A 305 -3.40 -18.48 -2.51
N ARG A 306 -2.46 -18.84 -3.38
CA ARG A 306 -1.02 -18.61 -3.16
C ARG A 306 -0.64 -17.15 -3.15
N CYS A 307 -1.27 -16.36 -4.02
CA CYS A 307 -1.16 -14.89 -4.02
C CYS A 307 -1.67 -14.31 -2.70
N MET A 308 -2.86 -14.74 -2.28
CA MET A 308 -3.47 -14.29 -1.03
C MET A 308 -2.60 -14.62 0.19
N GLU A 309 -2.02 -15.82 0.24
CA GLU A 309 -1.09 -16.19 1.31
C GLU A 309 0.18 -15.32 1.29
N ALA A 310 0.79 -15.09 0.13
CA ALA A 310 1.99 -14.26 0.02
C ALA A 310 1.72 -12.80 0.44
N GLU A 311 0.57 -12.24 0.05
CA GLU A 311 0.13 -10.91 0.48
C GLU A 311 -0.10 -10.86 1.99
N LEU A 312 -0.74 -11.86 2.59
CA LEU A 312 -0.91 -11.92 4.04
C LEU A 312 0.43 -12.01 4.78
N LEU A 313 1.37 -12.81 4.27
CA LEU A 313 2.73 -12.91 4.82
C LEU A 313 3.49 -11.57 4.76
N PHE A 314 3.16 -10.71 3.80
CA PHE A 314 3.69 -9.35 3.73
C PHE A 314 2.94 -8.37 4.66
N HIS A 315 1.60 -8.36 4.60
CA HIS A 315 0.77 -7.39 5.28
C HIS A 315 0.68 -7.60 6.80
N LEU A 316 0.68 -8.84 7.28
CA LEU A 316 0.50 -9.11 8.71
C LEU A 316 1.69 -8.61 9.56
N PRO A 317 2.96 -8.89 9.23
CA PRO A 317 4.09 -8.28 9.93
C PRO A 317 4.08 -6.75 9.85
N ARG A 318 3.73 -6.18 8.69
CA ARG A 318 3.57 -4.73 8.52
C ARG A 318 2.52 -4.15 9.47
N SER A 319 1.35 -4.77 9.58
CA SER A 319 0.30 -4.33 10.49
C SER A 319 0.74 -4.39 11.94
N ARG A 320 1.46 -5.44 12.37
CA ARG A 320 1.99 -5.53 13.74
C ARG A 320 2.99 -4.39 14.05
N ARG A 321 3.89 -4.07 13.12
CA ARG A 321 4.82 -2.92 13.26
C ARG A 321 4.09 -1.58 13.32
N LEU A 322 3.03 -1.41 12.53
CA LEU A 322 2.20 -0.21 12.57
C LEU A 322 1.46 -0.08 13.90
N ILE A 323 0.97 -1.17 14.47
CA ILE A 323 0.36 -1.19 15.81
C ILE A 323 1.35 -0.70 16.86
N GLU A 324 2.57 -1.23 16.85
CA GLU A 324 3.66 -0.79 17.75
C GLU A 324 3.98 0.69 17.56
N PHE A 325 4.06 1.16 16.30
CA PHE A 325 4.31 2.56 15.99
C PHE A 325 3.19 3.48 16.49
N TYR A 326 1.92 3.09 16.34
CA TYR A 326 0.79 3.90 16.74
C TYR A 326 0.51 3.89 18.24
N ALA A 327 0.97 2.87 18.98
CA ALA A 327 0.75 2.72 20.42
C ALA A 327 0.99 4.00 21.25
N PRO A 328 2.14 4.70 21.15
CA PRO A 328 2.37 5.93 21.93
C PRO A 328 1.36 7.05 21.62
N PHE A 329 0.90 7.17 20.38
CA PHE A 329 -0.11 8.16 19.98
C PHE A 329 -1.48 7.83 20.57
N LEU A 330 -1.84 6.55 20.63
CA LEU A 330 -3.07 6.09 21.26
C LEU A 330 -3.06 6.37 22.77
N GLU A 331 -1.97 6.05 23.46
CA GLU A 331 -1.81 6.30 24.90
C GLU A 331 -1.94 7.79 25.24
N GLU A 332 -1.39 8.65 24.39
CA GLU A 332 -1.53 10.10 24.52
C GLU A 332 -2.97 10.58 24.29
N ALA A 333 -3.62 10.12 23.22
CA ALA A 333 -5.02 10.46 22.94
C ALA A 333 -5.97 9.99 24.06
N MET A 334 -5.71 8.81 24.65
CA MET A 334 -6.48 8.28 25.79
C MET A 334 -6.32 9.14 27.05
N ARG A 335 -5.11 9.66 27.32
CA ARG A 335 -4.86 10.56 28.45
C ARG A 335 -5.65 11.87 28.31
N TYR A 336 -5.66 12.47 27.12
CA TYR A 336 -6.46 13.67 26.86
C TYR A 336 -7.96 13.43 27.03
N ALA A 337 -8.50 12.36 26.46
CA ALA A 337 -9.92 12.03 26.60
C ALA A 337 -10.36 11.75 28.06
N SER A 338 -9.41 11.34 28.93
CA SER A 338 -9.66 11.11 30.35
C SER A 338 -9.65 12.41 31.17
N GLN A 339 -8.90 13.42 30.75
CA GLN A 339 -8.78 14.72 31.42
C GLN A 339 -9.93 15.67 31.08
N SER A 340 -10.44 15.64 29.85
CA SER A 340 -11.59 16.46 29.42
C SER A 340 -12.96 15.96 29.94
N GLY A 341 -12.97 14.89 30.73
CA GLY A 341 -14.17 14.27 31.30
C GLY A 341 -14.34 14.46 32.81
N GLN A 342 -13.51 15.31 33.43
CA GLN A 342 -13.70 15.91 34.76
C GLN A 342 -14.22 17.34 34.57
#